data_AF-A0A1Z4N2B0-F1
#
_entry.id   AF-A0A1Z4N2B0-F1
#
_cell.length_a   1.000
_cell.length_b   1.000
_cell.length_c   1.000
_cell.angle_alpha   90.00
_cell.angle_beta   90.00
_cell.angle_gamma   90.00
#
_symmetry.space_group_name_H-M   'P 1'
#
loop_
_entity.id
_entity.type
_entity.pdbx_description
1 polymer ?
#
loop_
_entity_poly.entity_id
_entity_poly.type
_entity_poly.pdbx_seq_one_letter_code
_entity_poly.pdbx_strand_id
1 'polypeptide(L)'
;MKNLPLAFAILVFLINLIVASPSWAVTHLSLVNNPQHFEVGQKVIWLYKSRPDSAEVQKIPAEVVKLSSKQVQIQVHKKNSEAINRWVNPNKLESFPKIQDSALR
;
A
#
# COMPACT_ATOMS: atom_id res chain seq x y z
N MET A 1 12.56 13.02 52.86
CA MET A 1 13.14 13.04 51.49
C MET A 1 13.49 11.62 51.00
N LYS A 2 12.53 10.67 51.04
CA LYS A 2 12.80 9.24 50.74
C LYS A 2 12.21 8.79 49.39
N ASN A 3 11.23 9.53 48.87
CA ASN A 3 10.50 9.22 47.63
C ASN A 3 10.95 10.07 46.43
N LEU A 4 11.85 11.02 46.65
CA LEU A 4 12.45 11.86 45.60
C LEU A 4 13.10 11.02 44.48
N PRO A 5 13.92 9.98 44.76
CA PRO A 5 14.55 9.22 43.68
C PRO A 5 13.53 8.44 42.83
N LEU A 6 12.45 7.96 43.44
CA LEU A 6 11.38 7.25 42.74
C LEU A 6 10.60 8.21 41.82
N ALA A 7 10.31 9.41 42.30
CA ALA A 7 9.65 10.45 41.50
C ALA A 7 10.50 10.86 40.29
N PHE A 8 11.82 11.01 40.46
CA PHE A 8 12.74 11.30 39.35
C PHE A 8 12.81 10.16 38.33
N ALA A 9 12.85 8.91 38.78
CA ALA A 9 12.85 7.76 37.88
C ALA A 9 11.57 7.70 37.02
N ILE A 10 10.41 7.95 37.63
CA ILE A 10 9.12 8.01 36.92
C ILE A 10 9.10 9.18 35.93
N LEU A 11 9.60 10.35 36.32
CA LEU A 11 9.65 11.52 35.45
C LEU A 11 10.53 11.27 34.21
N VAL A 12 11.73 10.70 34.40
CA VAL A 12 12.63 10.36 33.29
C VAL A 12 12.00 9.31 32.38
N PHE A 13 11.30 8.32 32.95
CA PHE A 13 10.58 7.30 32.16
C PHE A 13 9.46 7.92 31.30
N LEU A 14 8.65 8.83 31.87
CA LEU A 14 7.59 9.51 31.15
C LEU A 14 8.11 10.41 30.03
N ILE A 15 9.24 11.11 30.27
CA ILE A 15 9.89 11.91 29.22
C ILE A 15 10.38 11.01 28.08
N ASN A 16 11.03 9.89 28.39
CA ASN A 16 11.45 8.93 27.36
C ASN A 16 10.28 8.32 26.60
N LEU A 17 9.13 8.12 27.26
CA LEU A 17 7.92 7.60 26.63
C LEU A 17 7.26 8.61 25.69
N ILE A 18 7.30 9.91 26.03
CA ILE A 18 6.78 11.00 25.18
C ILE A 18 7.75 11.30 24.03
N VAL A 19 9.07 11.25 24.29
CA VAL A 19 10.13 11.50 23.30
C VAL A 19 10.39 10.28 22.41
N ALA A 20 9.91 9.10 22.80
CA ALA A 20 9.71 7.96 21.91
C ALA A 20 8.62 8.29 20.87
N SER A 21 8.94 9.24 20.02
CA SER A 21 8.30 9.45 18.75
C SER A 21 8.34 8.12 18.01
N PRO A 22 7.24 7.71 17.36
CA PRO A 22 7.23 6.47 16.58
C PRO A 22 8.23 6.65 15.44
N SER A 23 9.48 6.21 15.65
CA SER A 23 10.50 6.17 14.62
C SER A 23 10.09 5.06 13.66
N TRP A 24 9.39 5.47 12.60
CA TRP A 24 9.09 4.68 11.42
C TRP A 24 7.98 3.64 11.56
N ALA A 25 6.75 4.13 11.64
CA ALA A 25 5.80 3.67 10.63
C ALA A 25 5.62 4.84 9.65
N VAL A 26 6.26 4.75 8.47
CA VAL A 26 5.94 5.67 7.37
C VAL A 26 4.52 5.33 6.92
N THR A 27 3.53 5.91 7.58
CA THR A 27 2.12 5.91 7.14
C THR A 27 1.82 7.09 6.22
N HIS A 28 2.84 7.81 5.77
CA HIS A 28 2.74 8.82 4.72
C HIS A 28 2.84 8.20 3.32
N LEU A 29 1.95 7.26 3.03
CA LEU A 29 1.40 7.07 1.68
C LEU A 29 0.12 7.88 1.49
N SER A 30 -0.30 8.62 2.53
CA SER A 30 -1.27 9.69 2.38
C SER A 30 -0.67 10.82 1.55
N LEU A 31 -1.42 11.26 0.53
CA LEU A 31 -1.24 12.52 -0.19
C LEU A 31 -0.37 12.54 -1.47
N VAL A 32 -0.46 11.53 -2.32
CA VAL A 32 -0.21 11.73 -3.76
C VAL A 32 -1.47 11.40 -4.54
N ASN A 33 -2.41 12.36 -4.54
CA ASN A 33 -3.40 12.73 -5.58
C ASN A 33 -3.94 11.65 -6.55
N ASN A 34 -4.06 10.39 -6.13
CA ASN A 34 -4.72 9.34 -6.89
C ASN A 34 -5.95 8.90 -6.09
N PRO A 35 -7.18 9.03 -6.63
CA PRO A 35 -8.39 8.58 -5.93
C PRO A 35 -8.40 7.06 -5.66
N GLN A 36 -7.48 6.30 -6.27
CA GLN A 36 -7.31 4.88 -6.01
C GLN A 36 -6.19 4.65 -4.98
N HIS A 37 -6.59 4.55 -3.71
CA HIS A 37 -5.72 4.05 -2.65
C HIS A 37 -5.56 2.53 -2.84
N PHE A 38 -4.36 2.09 -3.24
CA PHE A 38 -4.02 0.69 -3.35
C PHE A 38 -3.36 0.18 -2.07
N GLU A 39 -3.68 -1.04 -1.68
CA GLU A 39 -3.10 -1.73 -0.53
C GLU A 39 -2.22 -2.91 -1.00
N VAL A 40 -1.18 -3.25 -0.22
CA VAL A 40 -0.37 -4.45 -0.48
C VAL A 40 -1.23 -5.70 -0.27
N GLY A 41 -1.16 -6.65 -1.19
CA GLY A 41 -2.00 -7.85 -1.24
C GLY A 41 -3.34 -7.63 -1.98
N GLN A 42 -3.64 -6.40 -2.39
CA GLN A 42 -4.87 -6.13 -3.13
C GLN A 42 -4.78 -6.70 -4.55
N LYS A 43 -5.82 -7.44 -4.96
CA LYS A 43 -6.02 -7.81 -6.35
C LYS A 43 -6.42 -6.58 -7.16
N VAL A 44 -5.74 -6.34 -8.28
CA VAL A 44 -5.95 -5.21 -9.19
C VAL A 44 -5.91 -5.66 -10.65
N ILE A 45 -6.59 -4.92 -11.53
CA ILE A 45 -6.56 -5.15 -12.98
C ILE A 45 -5.57 -4.16 -13.59
N TRP A 46 -4.54 -4.68 -14.25
CA TRP A 46 -3.57 -3.88 -14.98
C TRP A 46 -4.05 -3.63 -16.42
N LEU A 47 -4.20 -2.35 -16.76
CA LEU A 47 -4.53 -1.86 -18.09
C LEU A 47 -3.26 -1.76 -18.93
N TYR A 48 -2.93 -2.84 -19.63
CA TYR A 48 -1.77 -2.93 -20.50
C TYR A 48 -2.11 -2.52 -21.93
N LYS A 49 -1.24 -1.70 -22.53
CA LYS A 49 -1.24 -1.42 -23.98
C LYS A 49 0.06 -1.94 -24.56
N SER A 50 -0.02 -2.68 -25.66
CA SER A 50 1.18 -3.18 -26.38
C SER A 50 2.01 -2.05 -26.97
N ARG A 51 1.35 -0.95 -27.39
CA ARG A 51 1.96 0.26 -27.93
C ARG A 51 1.23 1.51 -27.42
N PRO A 52 1.90 2.66 -27.21
CA PRO A 52 1.25 3.87 -26.67
C PRO A 52 0.04 4.38 -27.46
N ASP A 53 0.07 4.25 -28.78
CA ASP A 53 -0.97 4.61 -29.77
C ASP A 53 -2.04 3.52 -29.95
N SER A 54 -1.88 2.35 -29.31
CA SER A 54 -2.85 1.27 -29.46
C SER A 54 -4.20 1.65 -28.84
N ALA A 55 -5.26 1.44 -29.62
CA ALA A 55 -6.65 1.57 -29.17
C ALA A 55 -7.05 0.41 -28.24
N GLU A 56 -6.38 -0.73 -28.35
CA GLU A 56 -6.70 -1.92 -27.58
C GLU A 56 -6.01 -1.89 -26.21
N VAL A 57 -6.80 -1.96 -25.14
CA VAL A 57 -6.33 -2.07 -23.76
C VAL A 57 -6.60 -3.49 -23.27
N GLN A 58 -5.53 -4.23 -23.01
CA GLN A 58 -5.60 -5.55 -22.40
C GLN A 58 -5.75 -5.42 -20.90
N LYS A 59 -6.71 -6.15 -20.33
CA LYS A 59 -6.94 -6.22 -18.89
C LYS A 59 -6.25 -7.45 -18.33
N ILE A 60 -5.23 -7.26 -17.51
CA ILE A 60 -4.41 -8.33 -16.95
C ILE A 60 -4.60 -8.37 -15.43
N PRO A 61 -5.08 -9.48 -14.83
CA PRO A 61 -5.20 -9.58 -13.38
C PRO A 61 -3.81 -9.62 -12.72
N ALA A 62 -3.66 -8.87 -11.63
CA ALA A 62 -2.41 -8.75 -10.89
C ALA A 62 -2.67 -8.54 -9.39
N GLU A 63 -1.62 -8.63 -8.58
CA GLU A 63 -1.65 -8.35 -7.15
C GLU A 63 -0.64 -7.27 -6.80
N VAL A 64 -0.99 -6.35 -5.89
CA VAL A 64 -0.07 -5.31 -5.42
C VAL A 64 0.92 -5.90 -4.43
N VAL A 65 2.21 -5.82 -4.72
CA VAL A 65 3.28 -6.33 -3.83
C VAL A 65 3.93 -5.22 -3.03
N LYS A 66 4.15 -4.05 -3.64
CA LYS A 66 4.78 -2.91 -2.98
C LYS A 66 4.20 -1.59 -3.47
N LEU A 67 4.25 -0.60 -2.60
CA LEU A 67 3.82 0.77 -2.87
C LEU A 67 5.03 1.69 -2.85
N SER A 68 5.07 2.62 -3.79
CA SER A 68 6.04 3.73 -3.85
C SER A 68 5.27 5.03 -4.09
N SER A 69 5.92 6.17 -3.85
CA SER A 69 5.29 7.49 -3.96
C SER A 69 4.78 7.84 -5.37
N LYS A 70 5.32 7.21 -6.42
CA LYS A 70 4.96 7.48 -7.82
C LYS A 70 4.48 6.24 -8.59
N GLN A 71 4.73 5.06 -8.05
CA GLN A 71 4.54 3.80 -8.76
C GLN A 71 4.06 2.72 -7.80
N VAL A 72 3.36 1.73 -8.36
CA VAL A 72 2.90 0.55 -7.64
C VAL A 72 3.61 -0.66 -8.25
N GLN A 73 4.19 -1.51 -7.41
CA GLN A 73 4.74 -2.77 -7.87
C GLN A 73 3.63 -3.82 -7.86
N ILE A 74 3.34 -4.37 -9.02
CA ILE A 74 2.38 -5.45 -9.19
C ILE A 74 3.09 -6.77 -9.48
N GLN A 75 2.47 -7.87 -9.09
CA GLN A 75 2.82 -9.23 -9.47
C GLN A 75 1.77 -9.77 -10.43
N VAL A 76 2.23 -10.24 -11.59
CA VAL A 76 1.38 -10.83 -12.62
C VAL A 76 1.72 -12.31 -12.71
N HIS A 77 0.70 -13.17 -12.63
CA HIS A 77 0.85 -14.61 -12.81
C HIS A 77 0.68 -15.00 -14.27
N LYS A 78 1.67 -15.71 -14.82
CA LYS A 78 1.55 -16.38 -16.12
C LYS A 78 0.89 -17.74 -15.96
N LYS A 79 0.41 -18.29 -17.09
CA LYS A 79 -0.19 -19.63 -17.18
C LYS A 79 0.72 -20.77 -16.68
N ASN A 80 2.05 -20.59 -16.72
CA ASN A 80 3.04 -21.58 -16.25
C ASN A 80 3.48 -21.36 -14.79
N SER A 81 2.66 -20.74 -13.95
CA SER A 81 2.98 -20.46 -12.53
C SER A 81 4.15 -19.50 -12.29
N GLU A 82 4.77 -18.97 -13.35
CA GLU A 82 5.76 -17.90 -13.25
C GLU A 82 5.09 -16.60 -12.86
N ALA A 83 5.58 -15.98 -11.78
CA ALA A 83 5.13 -14.68 -11.33
C ALA A 83 6.16 -13.60 -11.71
N ILE A 84 5.71 -12.53 -12.37
CA ILE A 84 6.58 -11.43 -12.77
C ILE A 84 6.19 -10.18 -12.01
N ASN A 85 7.19 -9.55 -11.38
CA ASN A 85 7.00 -8.29 -10.69
C ASN A 85 7.29 -7.13 -11.65
N ARG A 86 6.42 -6.12 -11.67
CA ARG A 86 6.57 -4.94 -12.53
C ARG A 86 6.11 -3.68 -11.81
N TRP A 87 6.89 -2.61 -11.93
CA TRP A 87 6.48 -1.28 -11.51
C TRP A 87 5.58 -0.63 -12.56
N VAL A 88 4.42 -0.15 -12.14
CA VAL A 88 3.42 0.46 -13.01
C VAL A 88 2.92 1.77 -12.42
N ASN A 89 2.44 2.67 -13.28
CA ASN A 89 1.77 3.88 -12.84
C ASN A 89 0.38 3.48 -12.31
N PRO A 90 -0.02 3.95 -11.11
CA PRO A 90 -1.33 3.63 -10.54
C PRO A 90 -2.52 4.08 -11.42
N ASN A 91 -2.36 5.06 -12.33
CA ASN A 91 -3.39 5.42 -13.31
C ASN A 91 -3.66 4.33 -14.36
N LYS A 92 -2.80 3.30 -14.45
CA LYS A 92 -2.98 2.14 -15.33
C LYS A 92 -3.53 0.93 -14.57
N LEU A 93 -3.98 1.13 -13.34
CA LEU A 93 -4.58 0.09 -12.52
C LEU A 93 -6.06 0.42 -12.32
N GLU A 94 -6.88 -0.63 -12.34
CA GLU A 94 -8.26 -0.58 -11.89
C GLU A 94 -8.39 -1.47 -10.65
N SER A 95 -9.12 -1.01 -9.64
CA SER A 95 -9.53 -1.86 -8.53
C SER A 95 -10.45 -2.97 -9.03
N PHE A 96 -10.30 -4.20 -8.54
CA PHE A 96 -11.33 -5.21 -8.78
C PHE A 96 -12.68 -4.73 -8.22
N PRO A 97 -13.79 -5.00 -8.93
CA PRO A 97 -15.11 -4.70 -8.39
C PRO A 97 -15.23 -5.44 -7.05
N LYS A 98 -15.43 -4.69 -5.97
CA LYS A 98 -15.88 -5.28 -4.70
C LYS A 98 -17.21 -5.94 -5.02
N ILE A 99 -17.27 -7.26 -4.89
CA ILE A 99 -18.54 -7.97 -4.84
C ILE A 99 -19.25 -7.34 -3.65
N GLN A 100 -20.23 -6.48 -3.90
CA GLN A 100 -21.08 -5.98 -2.83
C GLN A 100 -21.85 -7.21 -2.34
N ASP A 101 -21.76 -7.48 -1.04
CA ASP A 101 -22.50 -8.52 -0.32
C ASP A 101 -24.03 -8.25 -0.31
N SER A 102 -24.57 -7.73 -1.41
CA SER A 102 -25.99 -7.46 -1.63
C SER A 102 -26.77 -8.72 -2.00
N ALA A 103 -26.10 -9.86 -2.20
CA ALA A 103 -26.71 -11.13 -2.59
C ALA A 103 -27.06 -12.07 -1.41
N LEU A 104 -26.87 -11.62 -0.17
CA LEU A 104 -27.19 -12.40 1.05
C LEU A 104 -28.29 -11.75 1.92
N ARG A 105 -29.22 -11.01 1.32
CA ARG A 105 -30.45 -10.56 2.01
C ARG A 105 -31.68 -11.25 1.47
#